data_AF-A0A0C4EVQ7-F1
#
_entry.id   AF-A0A0C4EVQ7-F1
#
_cell.length_a   1.000
_cell.length_b   1.000
_cell.length_c   1.000
_cell.angle_alpha   90.00
_cell.angle_beta   90.00
_cell.angle_gamma   90.00
#
_symmetry.space_group_name_H-M   'P 1'
#
loop_
_entity.id
_entity.type
_entity.pdbx_description
1 polymer ?
#
loop_
_entity_poly.entity_id
_entity_poly.type
_entity_poly.pdbx_seq_one_letter_code
_entity_poly.pdbx_strand_id
1 'polypeptide(L)'
;MSTSKTGKHGHAKVHLVGIDIFTSKKYEDISPSTHNMDVPNVSRTEYQLVNIEDGFLNLITTDGVSKDDVKVPEGEIGDDIQAQFDAGKDQFFLNSSMGEEMCLAFKEAPKCESTDLGHASNQWITD
;
A
#
# COMPACT_ATOMS: atom_id res chain seq x y z
N MET A 1 -20.02 9.43 -7.52
CA MET A 1 -20.63 10.61 -6.86
C MET A 1 -21.82 11.08 -7.68
N SER A 2 -23.01 11.24 -7.08
CA SER A 2 -24.21 11.72 -7.76
C SER A 2 -24.84 12.89 -7.00
N THR A 3 -25.25 13.95 -7.70
CA THR A 3 -25.91 15.11 -7.09
C THR A 3 -27.39 15.14 -7.47
N SER A 4 -28.28 15.34 -6.49
CA SER A 4 -29.72 15.45 -6.71
C SER A 4 -30.21 16.87 -6.38
N LYS A 5 -31.03 17.44 -7.28
CA LYS A 5 -31.73 18.71 -7.03
C LYS A 5 -33.01 18.42 -6.26
N THR A 6 -33.22 19.11 -5.15
CA THR A 6 -34.47 19.01 -4.39
C THR A 6 -35.44 20.12 -4.85
N GLY A 7 -36.32 19.83 -5.80
CA GLY A 7 -37.40 20.73 -6.21
C GLY A 7 -36.97 22.15 -6.68
N LYS A 8 -37.93 23.07 -6.72
CA LYS A 8 -37.77 24.44 -7.30
C LYS A 8 -36.91 25.39 -6.46
N HIS A 9 -36.80 25.16 -5.15
CA HIS A 9 -36.10 26.03 -4.19
C HIS A 9 -35.14 25.30 -3.24
N GLY A 10 -34.95 23.98 -3.40
CA GLY A 10 -34.15 23.21 -2.46
C GLY A 10 -32.67 23.17 -2.81
N HIS A 11 -31.85 23.09 -1.77
CA HIS A 11 -30.40 22.94 -1.89
C HIS A 11 -30.07 21.59 -2.55
N ALA A 12 -28.97 21.55 -3.30
CA ALA A 12 -28.48 20.32 -3.88
C ALA A 12 -28.03 19.36 -2.77
N LYS A 13 -28.33 18.08 -2.94
CA LYS A 13 -27.85 17.00 -2.08
C LYS A 13 -26.79 16.21 -2.83
N VAL A 14 -25.69 15.93 -2.17
CA VAL A 14 -24.60 15.10 -2.69
C VAL A 14 -24.74 13.72 -2.10
N HIS A 15 -24.78 12.71 -2.97
CA HIS A 15 -24.69 11.31 -2.57
C HIS A 15 -23.25 10.84 -2.82
N LEU A 16 -22.59 10.51 -1.72
CA LEU A 16 -21.23 10.03 -1.64
C LEU A 16 -21.28 8.53 -1.39
N VAL A 17 -20.53 7.79 -2.21
CA VAL A 17 -20.30 6.36 -1.98
C VAL A 17 -18.79 6.23 -1.84
N GLY A 18 -18.35 5.89 -0.63
CA GLY A 18 -16.96 5.64 -0.28
C GLY A 18 -16.71 4.15 -0.10
N ILE A 19 -15.50 3.72 -0.43
CA ILE A 19 -15.00 2.40 -0.05
C ILE A 19 -13.95 2.65 1.02
N ASP A 20 -14.08 1.97 2.14
CA ASP A 20 -13.10 1.99 3.21
C ASP A 20 -11.78 1.38 2.71
N ILE A 21 -10.71 2.14 2.86
CA ILE A 21 -9.38 1.78 2.37
C ILE A 21 -8.78 0.58 3.10
N PHE A 22 -9.24 0.28 4.33
CA PHE A 22 -8.73 -0.82 5.14
C PHE A 22 -9.65 -2.03 5.08
N THR A 23 -10.96 -1.82 5.26
CA THR A 23 -11.90 -2.95 5.35
C THR A 23 -12.57 -3.31 4.01
N SER A 24 -12.34 -2.52 2.96
CA SER A 24 -13.04 -2.63 1.66
C SER A 24 -14.58 -2.58 1.76
N LYS A 25 -15.13 -2.18 2.92
CA LYS A 25 -16.57 -2.02 3.12
C LYS A 25 -17.04 -0.75 2.42
N LYS A 26 -18.24 -0.82 1.86
CA LYS A 26 -18.90 0.31 1.21
C LYS A 26 -19.67 1.11 2.25
N TYR A 27 -19.46 2.42 2.25
CA TYR A 27 -20.19 3.38 3.06
C TYR A 27 -20.87 4.39 2.14
N GLU A 28 -22.14 4.66 2.41
CA GLU A 28 -22.96 5.60 1.65
C GLU A 28 -23.38 6.75 2.58
N ASP A 29 -23.19 7.97 2.12
CA ASP A 29 -23.61 9.17 2.84
C ASP A 29 -24.33 10.17 1.91
N ILE A 30 -25.33 10.84 2.46
CA ILE A 30 -26.10 11.87 1.76
C ILE A 30 -26.01 13.15 2.57
N SER A 31 -25.18 14.07 2.09
CA SER A 31 -24.97 15.36 2.74
C SER A 31 -25.40 16.51 1.81
N PRO A 32 -26.00 17.60 2.33
CA PRO A 32 -26.30 18.77 1.51
C PRO A 32 -25.02 19.43 1.00
N SER A 33 -25.04 19.97 -0.22
CA SER A 33 -23.85 20.45 -0.94
C SER A 33 -23.09 21.60 -0.28
N THR A 34 -23.65 22.22 0.76
CA THR A 34 -23.07 23.34 1.50
C THR A 34 -22.48 22.94 2.85
N HIS A 35 -22.54 21.66 3.23
CA HIS A 35 -21.94 21.18 4.48
C HIS A 35 -20.46 20.94 4.29
N ASN A 36 -19.67 21.29 5.30
CA ASN A 36 -18.27 20.88 5.37
C ASN A 36 -18.22 19.40 5.76
N MET A 37 -17.39 18.63 5.05
CA MET A 37 -17.11 17.23 5.33
C MET A 37 -15.65 17.11 5.73
N ASP A 38 -15.37 16.25 6.70
CA ASP A 38 -14.00 15.94 7.10
C ASP A 38 -13.33 15.06 6.04
N VAL A 39 -12.10 15.43 5.66
CA VAL A 39 -11.30 14.69 4.70
C VAL A 39 -10.13 14.05 5.45
N PRO A 40 -10.02 12.72 5.49
CA PRO A 40 -8.90 12.07 6.15
C PRO A 40 -7.62 12.36 5.38
N ASN A 41 -6.55 12.68 6.10
CA ASN A 41 -5.22 12.72 5.52
C ASN A 41 -4.70 11.29 5.40
N VAL A 42 -4.33 10.88 4.19
CA VAL A 42 -3.80 9.55 3.91
C VAL A 42 -2.34 9.72 3.47
N SER A 43 -1.41 9.19 4.25
CA SER A 43 0.01 9.16 3.91
C SER A 43 0.41 7.74 3.53
N ARG A 44 1.07 7.60 2.39
CA ARG A 44 1.65 6.33 1.93
C ARG A 44 3.16 6.41 2.05
N THR A 45 3.74 5.46 2.76
CA THR A 45 5.19 5.38 2.96
C THR A 45 5.68 4.03 2.43
N GLU A 46 6.81 4.07 1.72
CA GLU A 46 7.45 2.89 1.17
C GLU A 46 8.34 2.24 2.24
N TYR A 47 8.18 0.94 2.45
CA TYR A 47 8.98 0.16 3.38
C TYR A 47 9.49 -1.10 2.68
N GLN A 48 10.66 -1.55 3.09
CA GLN A 48 11.19 -2.85 2.70
C GLN A 48 10.84 -3.87 3.79
N LEU A 49 10.23 -4.99 3.43
CA LEU A 49 9.92 -6.08 4.34
C LEU A 49 11.16 -6.95 4.53
N VAL A 50 11.60 -7.06 5.77
CA VAL A 50 12.76 -7.88 6.17
C VAL A 50 12.31 -9.28 6.56
N ASN A 51 11.28 -9.38 7.41
CA ASN A 51 10.76 -10.65 7.88
C ASN A 51 9.31 -10.52 8.37
N ILE A 52 8.63 -11.66 8.54
CA ILE A 52 7.33 -11.75 9.20
C ILE A 52 7.52 -12.64 10.45
N GLU A 53 7.24 -12.10 11.64
CA GLU A 53 7.44 -12.80 12.92
C GLU A 53 6.16 -12.75 13.74
N ASP A 54 5.64 -13.91 14.14
CA ASP A 54 4.43 -14.06 14.98
C ASP A 54 3.20 -13.23 14.53
N GLY A 55 3.07 -12.97 13.22
CA GLY A 55 1.98 -12.17 12.64
C GLY A 55 2.21 -10.66 12.65
N PHE A 56 3.45 -10.22 12.90
CA PHE A 56 3.92 -8.85 12.78
C PHE A 56 4.89 -8.72 11.59
N LEU A 57 4.78 -7.60 10.87
CA LEU A 57 5.65 -7.27 9.74
C LEU A 57 6.87 -6.51 10.27
N ASN A 58 8.07 -7.07 10.05
CA ASN A 58 9.33 -6.36 10.27
C ASN A 58 9.69 -5.56 9.01
N LEU A 59 9.42 -4.26 9.05
CA LEU A 59 9.60 -3.30 7.97
C LEU A 59 10.83 -2.42 8.23
N ILE A 60 11.52 -1.99 7.18
CA ILE A 60 12.61 -1.01 7.27
C ILE A 60 12.42 0.10 6.23
N THR A 61 12.60 1.35 6.63
CA THR A 61 12.62 2.49 5.69
C THR A 61 13.97 2.56 4.97
N THR A 62 14.02 3.30 3.87
CA THR A 62 15.29 3.64 3.18
C THR A 62 16.29 4.36 4.07
N ASP A 63 15.80 5.01 5.13
CA ASP A 63 16.62 5.75 6.09
C ASP A 63 17.20 4.85 7.19
N GLY A 64 16.93 3.54 7.13
CA GLY A 64 17.44 2.54 8.07
C GLY A 64 16.65 2.45 9.38
N VAL A 65 15.44 3.03 9.44
CA VAL A 65 14.57 2.93 10.60
C VAL A 65 13.73 1.66 10.47
N SER A 66 13.93 0.70 11.36
CA SER A 66 13.12 -0.51 11.47
C SER A 66 11.84 -0.25 12.25
N LYS A 67 10.74 -0.87 11.81
CA LYS A 67 9.42 -0.84 12.41
C LYS A 67 8.87 -2.27 12.49
N ASP A 68 8.37 -2.66 13.64
CA ASP A 68 7.86 -3.99 13.98
C ASP A 68 6.45 -3.94 14.62
N ASP A 69 5.85 -2.76 14.67
CA ASP A 69 4.55 -2.49 15.30
C ASP A 69 3.34 -2.78 14.38
N VAL A 70 3.60 -3.10 13.11
CA VAL A 70 2.54 -3.31 12.11
C VAL A 70 2.13 -4.78 12.09
N LYS A 71 0.87 -5.05 12.44
CA LYS A 71 0.28 -6.40 12.33
C LYS A 71 0.01 -6.76 10.87
N VAL A 72 0.21 -8.03 10.52
CA VAL A 72 -0.23 -8.58 9.23
C VAL A 72 -1.76 -8.46 9.15
N PRO A 73 -2.31 -7.85 8.09
CA PRO A 73 -3.75 -7.76 7.89
C PRO A 73 -4.37 -9.15 7.71
N GLU A 74 -5.53 -9.38 8.31
CA GLU A 74 -6.26 -10.65 8.21
C GLU A 74 -7.07 -10.71 6.89
N GLY A 75 -7.15 -11.89 6.28
CA GLY A 75 -7.90 -12.15 5.04
C GLY A 75 -7.02 -12.26 3.80
N GLU A 76 -7.62 -12.06 2.62
CA GLU A 76 -6.95 -12.25 1.32
C GLU A 76 -5.66 -11.43 1.17
N ILE A 77 -5.62 -10.23 1.78
CA ILE A 77 -4.44 -9.36 1.75
C ILE A 77 -3.27 -9.96 2.53
N GLY A 78 -3.52 -10.62 3.66
CA GLY A 78 -2.48 -11.29 4.45
C GLY A 78 -1.88 -12.48 3.71
N ASP A 79 -2.74 -13.29 3.09
CA ASP A 79 -2.34 -14.44 2.27
C ASP A 79 -1.52 -13.98 1.05
N ASP A 80 -1.94 -12.88 0.41
CA ASP A 80 -1.21 -12.25 -0.69
C ASP A 80 0.18 -11.76 -0.22
N ILE A 81 0.28 -11.10 0.93
CA ILE A 81 1.58 -10.65 1.46
C ILE A 81 2.52 -11.82 1.66
N GLN A 82 2.05 -12.92 2.26
CA GLN A 82 2.87 -14.12 2.46
C GLN A 82 3.31 -14.72 1.13
N ALA A 83 2.39 -14.82 0.15
CA ALA A 83 2.71 -15.34 -1.17
C ALA A 83 3.71 -14.45 -1.94
N GLN A 84 3.62 -13.12 -1.80
CA GLN A 84 4.59 -12.21 -2.43
C GLN A 84 5.96 -12.25 -1.74
N PHE A 85 5.99 -12.45 -0.42
CA PHE A 85 7.23 -12.65 0.33
C PHE A 85 7.94 -13.94 -0.14
N ASP A 86 7.19 -15.03 -0.29
CA ASP A 86 7.72 -16.29 -0.84
C ASP A 86 8.17 -16.15 -2.32
N ALA A 87 7.53 -15.24 -3.07
CA ALA A 87 7.94 -14.89 -4.43
C ALA A 87 9.20 -13.99 -4.47
N GLY A 88 9.73 -13.58 -3.32
CA GLY A 88 10.94 -12.77 -3.19
C GLY A 88 10.72 -11.28 -3.48
N LYS A 89 9.48 -10.78 -3.36
CA LYS A 89 9.20 -9.34 -3.41
C LYS A 89 9.28 -8.77 -2.00
N ASP A 90 10.12 -7.76 -1.84
CA ASP A 90 10.49 -7.19 -0.55
C ASP A 90 10.06 -5.73 -0.41
N GLN A 91 9.50 -5.06 -1.42
CA GLN A 91 9.01 -3.69 -1.31
C GLN A 91 7.49 -3.64 -1.09
N PHE A 92 7.10 -3.13 0.08
CA PHE A 92 5.72 -3.00 0.51
C PHE A 92 5.38 -1.54 0.81
N PHE A 93 4.12 -1.18 0.64
CA PHE A 93 3.62 0.15 0.95
C PHE A 93 2.67 0.09 2.13
N LEU A 94 3.03 0.84 3.16
CA LEU A 94 2.18 1.04 4.30
C LEU A 94 1.38 2.32 4.09
N ASN A 95 0.06 2.20 4.16
CA ASN A 95 -0.82 3.35 4.18
C ASN A 95 -1.19 3.65 5.63
N SER A 96 -0.92 4.87 6.06
CA SER A 96 -1.33 5.40 7.36
C SER A 96 -2.46 6.41 7.18
N SER A 97 -3.56 6.22 7.89
CA SER A 97 -4.67 7.17 7.95
C SER A 97 -5.38 7.11 9.28
N MET A 98 -5.73 8.27 9.85
CA MET A 98 -6.47 8.39 11.11
C MET A 98 -5.85 7.65 12.32
N GLY A 99 -4.55 7.36 12.28
CA GLY A 99 -3.84 6.62 13.33
C GLY A 99 -3.82 5.10 13.14
N GLU A 100 -4.42 4.59 12.06
CA GLU A 100 -4.35 3.18 11.64
C GLU A 100 -3.37 3.02 10.49
N GLU A 101 -2.62 1.92 10.49
CA GLU A 101 -1.63 1.58 9.47
C GLU A 101 -1.91 0.19 8.91
N MET A 102 -1.95 0.07 7.58
CA MET A 102 -2.17 -1.21 6.91
C MET A 102 -1.37 -1.30 5.63
N CYS A 103 -0.81 -2.48 5.37
CA CYS A 103 -0.15 -2.79 4.12
C CYS A 103 -1.21 -3.09 3.05
N LEU A 104 -1.32 -2.25 2.03
CA LEU A 104 -2.35 -2.37 0.98
C LEU A 104 -1.77 -2.68 -0.40
N ALA A 105 -0.47 -2.47 -0.60
CA ALA A 105 0.16 -2.67 -1.88
C ALA A 105 1.61 -3.14 -1.72
N PHE A 106 2.09 -3.86 -2.71
CA PHE A 106 3.48 -4.27 -2.87
C PHE A 106 3.96 -3.89 -4.26
N LYS A 107 5.26 -3.69 -4.41
CA LYS A 107 5.92 -3.49 -5.70
C LYS A 107 7.14 -4.39 -5.74
N GLU A 108 7.47 -4.86 -6.94
CA GLU A 108 8.73 -5.58 -7.13
C GLU A 108 9.86 -4.54 -7.10
N ALA A 109 10.85 -4.74 -6.22
CA ALA A 109 12.10 -4.02 -6.36
C ALA A 109 12.63 -4.29 -7.77
N PRO A 110 13.06 -3.26 -8.53
CA PRO A 110 13.66 -3.52 -9.82
C PRO A 110 14.84 -4.45 -9.59
N LYS A 111 14.75 -5.68 -10.10
CA LYS A 111 15.88 -6.62 -10.10
C LYS A 111 17.04 -5.87 -10.75
N CYS A 112 18.10 -5.67 -9.98
CA CYS A 112 19.39 -5.38 -10.57
C CYS A 112 19.75 -6.64 -11.36
N GLU A 113 19.39 -6.68 -12.65
CA GLU A 113 19.98 -7.62 -13.59
C GLU A 113 21.49 -7.36 -13.54
N SER A 114 22.20 -8.13 -12.73
CA SER A 114 23.62 -8.33 -12.92
C SER A 114 23.75 -8.99 -14.29
N THR A 115 23.94 -8.18 -15.34
CA THR A 115 24.55 -8.66 -16.57
C THR A 115 25.83 -9.36 -16.14
N ASP A 116 25.79 -10.69 -16.25
CA ASP A 116 26.94 -11.59 -16.16
C ASP A 116 28.04 -11.00 -17.06
N LEU A 117 28.98 -10.28 -16.45
CA LEU A 117 30.31 -10.13 -17.02
C LEU A 117 30.98 -11.48 -16.83
N GLY A 118 30.62 -12.39 -17.75
CA GLY A 118 31.19 -13.71 -17.89
C GLY A 118 32.70 -13.63 -17.79
N HIS A 119 33.24 -14.49 -16.95
CA HIS A 119 34.64 -14.85 -16.87
C HIS A 119 35.20 -15.06 -18.28
N ALA A 120 35.82 -14.04 -18.87
CA ALA A 120 36.69 -14.19 -20.01
C ALA A 120 37.98 -14.84 -19.50
N SER A 121 37.97 -16.17 -19.52
CA SER A 121 39.13 -17.03 -19.32
C SER A 121 40.31 -16.53 -20.17
N ASN A 122 41.39 -16.14 -19.48
CA ASN A 122 42.71 -15.97 -20.06
C ASN A 122 43.09 -17.22 -20.85
N GLN A 123 43.16 -17.10 -22.16
CA GLN A 123 43.77 -18.12 -23.00
C GLN A 123 44.42 -17.44 -24.22
N TRP A 124 45.75 -17.65 -24.32
CA TRP A 124 46.66 -17.43 -25.46
C TRP A 124 47.06 -15.94 -25.68
N ILE A 125 48.34 -15.56 -25.80
CA ILE A 125 49.41 -16.12 -26.63
C ILE A 125 50.79 -15.86 -26.00
N THR A 126 51.62 -16.91 -25.95
CA THR A 126 53.08 -16.90 -25.85
C THR A 126 53.69 -16.91 -27.26
N ASP A 127 54.92 -16.36 -27.35
CA ASP A 127 55.84 -16.18 -28.50
C ASP A 127 55.62 -14.96 -29.41
#